data_AF-B9XP86-F1
#
_entry.id   AF-B9XP86-F1
#
_cell.length_a   1.000
_cell.length_b   1.000
_cell.length_c   1.000
_cell.angle_alpha   90.00
_cell.angle_beta   90.00
_cell.angle_gamma   90.00
#
_symmetry.space_group_name_H-M   'P 1'
#
loop_
_entity.id
_entity.type
_entity.pdbx_description
1 polymer ?
#
loop_
_entity_poly.entity_id
_entity_poly.type
_entity_poly.pdbx_seq_one_letter_code
_entity_poly.pdbx_strand_id
1 'polypeptide(L)'
;MSLALLFPRSVVNSETRPHTSRLGAGFTLIELLVVIAIIALLAGLLLPALSRAKSQGASASCMNNLKQMEVCFHLYTLDFSDTMPPNNFVYDILSGQPIDSGISWCTNLAPFDTNLAGIENGMLYQYNRSAAIYHCPADKSLVRTPGGTTLGQQRLRSYNMSQSINGYPDYDPLMAQQTLSYKKYTDIKDPPTSGLMVFIDVHEDEIVDTLFGIPIQSDTWFHNMWWDLPANRHNQGCNLSFADGHVEHWKWRVPKTVTVTGNAAQPVAAGELPDYRRVESVVRQAAQ
;
A
#
# COMPACT_ATOMS: atom_id res chain seq x y z
N MET A 1 -57.40 55.40 49.77
CA MET A 1 -56.70 55.88 50.98
C MET A 1 -55.25 55.47 50.88
N SER A 2 -54.33 56.42 51.04
CA SER A 2 -53.01 56.29 51.68
C SER A 2 -52.05 55.18 51.20
N LEU A 3 -50.76 55.39 50.98
CA LEU A 3 -49.88 56.49 51.31
C LEU A 3 -48.61 56.28 50.47
N ALA A 4 -48.03 57.36 49.99
CA ALA A 4 -46.70 57.40 49.43
C ALA A 4 -45.65 56.91 50.44
N LEU A 5 -44.65 56.15 49.97
CA LEU A 5 -43.34 56.10 50.61
C LEU A 5 -42.27 56.35 49.55
N LEU A 6 -41.53 57.42 49.82
CA LEU A 6 -40.43 57.96 49.06
C LEU A 6 -39.20 57.06 49.16
N PHE A 7 -38.51 56.87 48.03
CA PHE A 7 -37.08 56.59 48.03
C PHE A 7 -36.37 57.57 47.07
N PRO A 8 -35.14 58.01 47.39
CA PRO A 8 -34.52 59.15 46.75
C PRO A 8 -33.96 58.80 45.37
N ARG A 9 -34.09 59.75 44.43
CA ARG A 9 -33.37 59.76 43.15
C ARG A 9 -31.87 59.69 43.42
N SER A 10 -31.24 58.57 43.09
CA SER A 10 -29.79 58.50 42.91
C SER A 10 -29.43 59.31 41.66
N VAL A 11 -28.76 60.44 41.87
CA VAL A 11 -28.10 61.20 40.81
C VAL A 11 -26.95 60.33 40.28
N VAL A 12 -27.16 59.73 39.11
CA VAL A 12 -26.06 59.09 38.37
C VAL A 12 -25.25 60.22 37.74
N ASN A 13 -24.13 60.55 38.36
CA ASN A 13 -23.11 61.40 37.73
C ASN A 13 -22.59 60.67 36.49
N SER A 14 -22.84 61.23 35.32
CA SER A 14 -22.19 60.80 34.08
C SER A 14 -20.73 61.23 34.12
N GLU A 15 -19.85 60.37 34.63
CA GLU A 15 -18.41 60.53 34.42
C GLU A 15 -18.13 60.37 32.92
N THR A 16 -17.90 61.49 32.24
CA THR A 16 -17.35 61.53 30.90
C THR A 16 -15.91 61.02 30.96
N ARG A 17 -15.73 59.70 30.77
CA ARG A 17 -14.41 59.11 30.57
C ARG A 17 -13.80 59.73 29.30
N PRO A 18 -12.57 60.28 29.35
CA PRO A 18 -11.91 60.72 28.15
C PRO A 18 -11.69 59.51 27.25
N HIS A 19 -12.38 59.48 26.10
CA HIS A 19 -12.02 58.60 25.01
C HIS A 19 -10.65 59.06 24.50
N THR A 20 -9.58 58.51 25.07
CA THR A 20 -8.28 58.52 24.41
C THR A 20 -8.46 57.73 23.12
N SER A 21 -8.63 58.43 22.02
CA SER A 21 -8.59 57.87 20.67
C SER A 21 -7.21 57.24 20.49
N ARG A 22 -7.11 55.94 20.73
CA ARG A 22 -6.02 55.16 20.15
C ARG A 22 -6.22 55.30 18.65
N LEU A 23 -5.38 56.11 18.01
CA LEU A 23 -5.19 56.12 16.57
C LEU A 23 -4.68 54.71 16.20
N GLY A 24 -5.61 53.77 16.06
CA GLY A 24 -5.32 52.46 15.52
C GLY A 24 -4.97 52.66 14.06
N ALA A 25 -3.69 52.56 13.72
CA ALA A 25 -3.26 52.42 12.34
C ALA A 25 -3.94 51.16 11.77
N GLY A 26 -4.98 51.36 10.96
CA GLY A 26 -5.64 50.28 10.25
C GLY A 26 -4.77 49.80 9.11
N PHE A 27 -4.70 48.48 8.91
CA PHE A 27 -4.03 47.88 7.75
C PHE A 27 -4.66 48.42 6.47
N THR A 28 -3.84 48.92 5.55
CA THR A 28 -4.29 49.29 4.21
C THR A 28 -4.55 48.04 3.38
N LEU A 29 -5.44 48.15 2.39
CA LEU A 29 -5.71 47.07 1.44
C LEU A 29 -4.44 46.59 0.72
N ILE A 30 -3.53 47.53 0.42
CA ILE A 30 -2.26 47.25 -0.26
C ILE A 30 -1.34 46.42 0.63
N GLU A 31 -1.20 46.78 1.91
CA GLU A 31 -0.36 46.02 2.86
C GLU A 31 -0.86 44.57 3.02
N LEU A 32 -2.18 44.37 3.10
CA LEU A 32 -2.75 43.03 3.15
C LEU A 32 -2.49 42.24 1.86
N LEU A 33 -2.65 42.87 0.69
CA LEU A 33 -2.41 42.25 -0.61
C LEU A 33 -0.95 41.82 -0.80
N VAL A 34 0.01 42.64 -0.38
CA VAL A 34 1.44 42.30 -0.46
C VAL A 34 1.76 41.10 0.44
N VAL A 35 1.20 41.04 1.65
CA VAL A 35 1.43 39.93 2.58
C VAL A 35 0.89 38.62 2.02
N ILE A 36 -0.35 38.60 1.52
CA ILE A 36 -0.89 37.37 0.92
C ILE A 36 -0.12 36.96 -0.34
N ALA A 37 0.39 37.92 -1.13
CA ALA A 37 1.20 37.64 -2.30
C ALA A 37 2.54 36.97 -1.92
N ILE A 38 3.20 37.45 -0.86
CA ILE A 38 4.43 36.83 -0.34
C ILE A 38 4.12 35.42 0.21
N ILE A 39 3.06 35.25 0.98
CA ILE A 39 2.66 33.92 1.50
C ILE A 39 2.35 32.97 0.34
N ALA A 40 1.64 33.41 -0.68
CA ALA A 40 1.30 32.60 -1.84
C ALA A 40 2.57 32.17 -2.62
N LEU A 41 3.54 33.07 -2.80
CA LEU A 41 4.81 32.76 -3.44
C LEU A 41 5.61 31.73 -2.63
N LEU A 42 5.75 31.94 -1.32
CA LEU A 42 6.46 31.02 -0.44
C LEU A 42 5.77 29.64 -0.38
N ALA A 43 4.44 29.62 -0.26
CA ALA A 43 3.66 28.38 -0.30
C ALA A 43 3.81 27.66 -1.64
N GLY A 44 3.82 28.39 -2.76
CA GLY A 44 4.03 27.82 -4.09
C GLY A 44 5.37 27.07 -4.24
N LEU A 45 6.43 27.53 -3.56
CA LEU A 45 7.72 26.86 -3.54
C LEU A 45 7.77 25.69 -2.53
N LEU A 46 7.03 25.77 -1.43
CA LEU A 46 7.02 24.76 -0.37
C LEU A 46 6.12 23.55 -0.68
N LEU A 47 5.00 23.73 -1.38
CA LEU A 47 4.05 22.64 -1.66
C LEU A 47 4.66 21.45 -2.41
N PRO A 48 5.48 21.64 -3.49
CA PRO A 48 6.12 20.52 -4.17
C PRO A 48 7.13 19.79 -3.28
N ALA A 49 7.89 20.53 -2.47
CA ALA A 49 8.87 19.97 -1.54
C ALA A 49 8.18 19.15 -0.42
N LEU A 50 7.12 19.69 0.17
CA LEU A 50 6.34 19.03 1.22
C LEU A 50 5.65 17.77 0.69
N SER A 51 5.10 17.82 -0.53
CA SER A 51 4.48 16.65 -1.18
C SER A 51 5.49 15.52 -1.36
N ARG A 52 6.70 15.83 -1.83
CA ARG A 52 7.80 14.86 -1.97
C ARG A 52 8.23 14.30 -0.61
N ALA A 53 8.41 15.16 0.40
CA ALA A 53 8.78 14.74 1.75
C ALA A 53 7.73 13.81 2.38
N LYS A 54 6.43 14.14 2.21
CA LYS A 54 5.33 13.28 2.69
C LYS A 54 5.33 11.92 2.00
N SER A 55 5.55 11.89 0.67
CA SER A 55 5.65 10.64 -0.10
C SER A 55 6.83 9.77 0.36
N GLN A 56 7.98 10.38 0.61
CA GLN A 56 9.16 9.70 1.16
C GLN A 56 8.90 9.15 2.57
N GLY A 57 8.25 9.92 3.44
CA GLY A 57 7.87 9.45 4.78
C GLY A 57 6.91 8.25 4.73
N ALA A 58 5.92 8.29 3.84
CA ALA A 58 5.03 7.14 3.61
C ALA A 58 5.80 5.93 3.04
N SER A 59 6.77 6.16 2.15
CA SER A 59 7.64 5.09 1.63
C SER A 59 8.49 4.45 2.73
N ALA A 60 9.13 5.26 3.59
CA ALA A 60 9.93 4.75 4.71
C ALA A 60 9.09 3.89 5.68
N SER A 61 7.86 4.32 5.98
CA SER A 61 6.94 3.53 6.81
C SER A 61 6.51 2.23 6.13
N CYS A 62 6.21 2.28 4.83
CA CYS A 62 5.93 1.10 4.00
C CYS A 62 7.11 0.10 3.99
N MET A 63 8.34 0.58 3.82
CA MET A 63 9.53 -0.26 3.89
C MET A 63 9.73 -0.89 5.27
N ASN A 64 9.41 -0.16 6.35
CA ASN A 64 9.44 -0.70 7.71
C ASN A 64 8.38 -1.79 7.95
N ASN A 65 7.20 -1.67 7.32
CA ASN A 65 6.18 -2.72 7.34
C ASN A 65 6.69 -3.98 6.61
N LEU A 66 7.25 -3.83 5.41
CA LEU A 66 7.86 -4.95 4.67
C LEU A 66 9.02 -5.60 5.44
N LYS A 67 9.84 -4.81 6.14
CA LYS A 67 10.92 -5.35 6.97
C LYS A 67 10.38 -6.19 8.14
N GLN A 68 9.25 -5.80 8.73
CA GLN A 68 8.58 -6.61 9.76
C GLN A 68 7.97 -7.89 9.16
N MET A 69 7.43 -7.83 7.95
CA MET A 69 6.94 -9.00 7.21
C MET A 69 8.08 -9.98 6.88
N GLU A 70 9.24 -9.48 6.46
CA GLU A 70 10.46 -10.28 6.25
C GLU A 70 10.93 -11.01 7.51
N VAL A 71 10.87 -10.34 8.67
CA VAL A 71 11.16 -11.00 9.94
C VAL A 71 10.20 -12.15 10.19
N CYS A 72 8.89 -11.97 9.92
CA CYS A 72 7.91 -13.05 10.06
C CYS A 72 8.19 -14.20 9.09
N PHE A 73 8.55 -13.89 7.84
CA PHE A 73 8.94 -14.86 6.82
C PHE A 73 10.14 -15.71 7.29
N HIS A 74 11.21 -15.09 7.79
CA HIS A 74 12.37 -15.82 8.29
C HIS A 74 12.08 -16.62 9.56
N LEU A 75 11.28 -16.09 10.49
CA LEU A 75 10.87 -16.86 11.67
C LEU A 75 10.08 -18.11 11.27
N TYR A 76 9.21 -18.00 10.27
CA TYR A 76 8.51 -19.16 9.72
C TYR A 76 9.49 -20.19 9.16
N THR A 77 10.47 -19.81 8.33
CA THR A 77 11.40 -20.79 7.75
C THR A 77 12.24 -21.49 8.82
N LEU A 78 12.60 -20.79 9.89
CA LEU A 78 13.30 -21.37 11.05
C LEU A 78 12.45 -22.40 11.79
N ASP A 79 11.18 -22.08 12.07
CA ASP A 79 10.29 -22.96 12.83
C ASP A 79 9.82 -24.18 12.01
N PHE A 80 9.73 -24.04 10.68
CA PHE A 80 9.21 -25.08 9.77
C PHE A 80 10.32 -25.83 9.01
N SER A 81 11.46 -26.08 9.65
CA SER A 81 12.56 -26.91 9.10
C SER A 81 13.02 -26.46 7.70
N ASP A 82 13.23 -25.16 7.54
CA ASP A 82 13.66 -24.50 6.30
C ASP A 82 12.58 -24.40 5.21
N THR A 83 11.34 -24.80 5.50
CA THR A 83 10.24 -24.77 4.51
C THR A 83 9.73 -23.35 4.33
N MET A 84 9.51 -22.94 3.08
CA MET A 84 8.94 -21.62 2.77
C MET A 84 7.52 -21.47 3.31
N PRO A 85 7.06 -20.25 3.63
CA PRO A 85 5.66 -20.01 3.90
C PRO A 85 4.78 -20.49 2.73
N PRO A 86 3.58 -20.98 3.02
CA PRO A 86 2.61 -21.32 1.98
C PRO A 86 2.15 -20.04 1.28
N ASN A 87 2.04 -20.06 -0.05
CA ASN A 87 1.53 -18.93 -0.85
C ASN A 87 0.55 -19.45 -1.89
N ASN A 88 -0.49 -20.11 -1.40
CA ASN A 88 -1.46 -20.77 -2.24
C ASN A 88 -2.51 -19.79 -2.74
N PHE A 89 -3.05 -20.04 -3.93
CA PHE A 89 -4.18 -19.29 -4.47
C PHE A 89 -5.38 -19.39 -3.52
N VAL A 90 -5.99 -18.24 -3.23
CA VAL A 90 -7.19 -18.14 -2.39
C VAL A 90 -8.39 -17.58 -3.16
N TYR A 91 -8.23 -17.40 -4.46
CA TYR A 91 -9.24 -16.89 -5.37
C TYR A 91 -9.14 -17.59 -6.72
N ASP A 92 -10.26 -18.04 -7.26
CA ASP A 92 -10.34 -18.59 -8.61
C ASP A 92 -10.79 -17.49 -9.57
N ILE A 93 -9.89 -17.10 -10.48
CA ILE A 93 -10.16 -16.07 -11.48
C ILE A 93 -11.23 -16.50 -12.51
N LEU A 94 -11.41 -17.80 -12.74
CA LEU A 94 -12.36 -18.30 -13.74
C LEU A 94 -13.79 -18.32 -13.21
N SER A 95 -14.00 -18.79 -11.99
CA SER A 95 -15.31 -18.74 -11.34
C SER A 95 -15.61 -17.42 -10.64
N GLY A 96 -14.57 -16.61 -10.38
CA GLY A 96 -14.67 -15.37 -9.63
C GLY A 96 -15.04 -15.58 -8.16
N GLN A 97 -14.68 -16.73 -7.59
CA GLN A 97 -15.03 -17.12 -6.22
C GLN A 97 -13.80 -17.32 -5.33
N PRO A 98 -13.92 -17.10 -4.02
CA PRO A 98 -12.89 -17.51 -3.07
C PRO A 98 -12.63 -19.02 -3.14
N ILE A 99 -11.38 -19.42 -2.97
CA ILE A 99 -10.97 -20.81 -2.84
C ILE A 99 -10.85 -21.14 -1.34
N ASP A 100 -11.68 -22.06 -0.84
CA ASP A 100 -11.78 -22.42 0.59
C ASP A 100 -10.85 -23.58 1.00
N SER A 101 -9.86 -23.94 0.17
CA SER A 101 -9.19 -25.25 0.27
C SER A 101 -7.84 -25.25 0.98
N GLY A 102 -7.32 -24.10 1.45
CA GLY A 102 -5.88 -23.97 1.63
C GLY A 102 -5.35 -23.23 2.86
N ILE A 103 -4.17 -23.69 3.27
CA ILE A 103 -3.24 -22.95 4.13
C ILE A 103 -2.50 -21.94 3.24
N SER A 104 -2.35 -20.70 3.68
CA SER A 104 -1.53 -19.67 3.02
C SER A 104 -0.92 -18.71 4.06
N TRP A 105 0.06 -17.90 3.65
CA TRP A 105 0.65 -16.86 4.50
C TRP A 105 -0.39 -15.83 4.92
N CYS A 106 -1.41 -15.66 4.09
CA CYS A 106 -2.63 -14.90 4.31
C CYS A 106 -3.76 -15.52 3.47
N THR A 107 -5.02 -15.44 3.92
CA THR A 107 -6.17 -15.98 3.19
C THR A 107 -7.19 -14.91 2.78
N ASN A 108 -6.78 -13.65 2.86
CA ASN A 108 -7.64 -12.51 2.68
C ASN A 108 -7.70 -12.06 1.20
N LEU A 109 -8.90 -11.80 0.69
CA LEU A 109 -9.17 -11.12 -0.57
C LEU A 109 -9.17 -9.60 -0.36
N ALA A 110 -8.06 -8.95 -0.72
CA ALA A 110 -7.81 -7.52 -0.46
C ALA A 110 -8.95 -6.57 -0.86
N PRO A 111 -9.63 -6.74 -2.02
CA PRO A 111 -10.66 -5.80 -2.41
C PRO A 111 -11.98 -6.01 -1.67
N PHE A 112 -12.23 -7.19 -1.08
CA PHE A 112 -13.55 -7.57 -0.56
C PHE A 112 -13.61 -7.70 0.96
N ASP A 113 -12.48 -7.92 1.63
CA ASP A 113 -12.47 -8.17 3.07
C ASP A 113 -12.77 -6.93 3.89
N THR A 114 -13.76 -7.07 4.77
CA THR A 114 -14.18 -6.05 5.73
C THR A 114 -13.68 -6.33 7.15
N ASN A 115 -13.06 -7.48 7.39
CA ASN A 115 -12.55 -7.89 8.69
C ASN A 115 -11.17 -8.56 8.57
N LEU A 116 -10.50 -8.72 9.71
CA LEU A 116 -9.13 -9.20 9.77
C LEU A 116 -8.98 -10.72 9.68
N ALA A 117 -10.06 -11.50 9.60
CA ALA A 117 -9.99 -12.95 9.74
C ALA A 117 -9.03 -13.61 8.75
N GLY A 118 -8.97 -13.15 7.50
CA GLY A 118 -8.03 -13.69 6.51
C GLY A 118 -6.56 -13.37 6.79
N ILE A 119 -6.29 -12.26 7.48
CA ILE A 119 -4.95 -11.91 7.95
C ILE A 119 -4.63 -12.73 9.22
N GLU A 120 -5.55 -12.75 10.19
CA GLU A 120 -5.38 -13.43 11.47
C GLU A 120 -5.21 -14.94 11.34
N ASN A 121 -5.87 -15.56 10.36
CA ASN A 121 -5.74 -16.98 10.04
C ASN A 121 -4.51 -17.31 9.16
N GLY A 122 -3.79 -16.29 8.68
CA GLY A 122 -2.60 -16.47 7.86
C GLY A 122 -1.41 -17.00 8.66
N MET A 123 -0.60 -17.86 8.04
CA MET A 123 0.51 -18.56 8.73
C MET A 123 1.60 -17.63 9.28
N LEU A 124 1.72 -16.41 8.77
CA LEU A 124 2.72 -15.44 9.25
C LEU A 124 2.23 -14.57 10.41
N TYR A 125 0.92 -14.47 10.63
CA TYR A 125 0.35 -13.54 11.63
C TYR A 125 0.78 -13.85 13.06
N GLN A 126 1.05 -15.12 13.36
CA GLN A 126 1.50 -15.55 14.69
C GLN A 126 2.83 -14.91 15.13
N TYR A 127 3.71 -14.55 14.19
CA TYR A 127 5.02 -13.94 14.48
C TYR A 127 4.93 -12.43 14.70
N ASN A 128 3.94 -11.76 14.11
CA ASN A 128 3.63 -10.37 14.38
C ASN A 128 2.12 -10.12 14.22
N ARG A 129 1.43 -9.96 15.36
CA ARG A 129 -0.03 -9.79 15.42
C ARG A 129 -0.51 -8.37 15.08
N SER A 130 0.37 -7.51 14.58
CA SER A 130 -0.01 -6.17 14.13
C SER A 130 -0.52 -6.22 12.69
N ALA A 131 -1.84 -6.24 12.49
CA ALA A 131 -2.43 -6.21 11.15
C ALA A 131 -2.01 -4.99 10.31
N ALA A 132 -1.58 -3.89 10.96
CA ALA A 132 -1.14 -2.67 10.29
C ALA A 132 0.09 -2.88 9.38
N ILE A 133 0.89 -3.93 9.60
CA ILE A 133 2.07 -4.21 8.77
C ILE A 133 1.71 -4.81 7.40
N TYR A 134 0.47 -5.24 7.18
CA TYR A 134 0.00 -5.81 5.92
C TYR A 134 -0.45 -4.74 4.90
N HIS A 135 -0.61 -3.48 5.36
CA HIS A 135 -1.14 -2.38 4.56
C HIS A 135 -0.08 -1.29 4.35
N CYS A 136 -0.01 -0.79 3.12
CA CYS A 136 0.85 0.32 2.77
C CYS A 136 0.24 1.65 3.24
N PRO A 137 0.92 2.49 4.04
CA PRO A 137 0.35 3.76 4.50
C PRO A 137 0.08 4.76 3.36
N ALA A 138 0.69 4.57 2.18
CA ALA A 138 0.37 5.35 0.98
C ALA A 138 -0.86 4.83 0.24
N ASP A 139 -1.30 3.60 0.50
CA ASP A 139 -2.55 3.08 -0.03
C ASP A 139 -3.73 3.79 0.64
N LYS A 140 -4.67 4.23 -0.19
CA LYS A 140 -5.88 4.97 0.20
C LYS A 140 -7.13 4.26 -0.31
N SER A 141 -6.95 3.06 -0.85
CA SER A 141 -7.98 2.29 -1.49
C SER A 141 -8.99 1.79 -0.49
N LEU A 142 -10.22 1.68 -0.95
CA LEU A 142 -11.35 1.28 -0.16
C LEU A 142 -11.76 -0.14 -0.51
N VAL A 143 -12.36 -0.82 0.46
CA VAL A 143 -13.01 -2.12 0.27
C VAL A 143 -14.17 -1.93 -0.70
N ARG A 144 -14.42 -2.91 -1.55
CA ARG A 144 -15.53 -2.97 -2.50
C ARG A 144 -16.34 -4.23 -2.21
N THR A 145 -17.62 -4.23 -2.51
CA THR A 145 -18.42 -5.47 -2.55
C THR A 145 -18.12 -6.22 -3.85
N PRO A 146 -18.37 -7.54 -3.93
CA PRO A 146 -18.33 -8.27 -5.20
C PRO A 146 -19.21 -7.65 -6.31
N GLY A 147 -20.31 -6.98 -5.94
CA GLY A 147 -21.16 -6.21 -6.86
C GLY A 147 -20.63 -4.84 -7.28
N GLY A 148 -19.36 -4.51 -6.98
CA GLY A 148 -18.69 -3.29 -7.42
C GLY A 148 -18.95 -2.02 -6.58
N THR A 149 -19.78 -2.10 -5.52
CA THR A 149 -20.02 -0.95 -4.63
C THR A 149 -18.83 -0.72 -3.71
N THR A 150 -18.28 0.50 -3.70
CA THR A 150 -17.22 0.90 -2.77
C THR A 150 -17.78 1.20 -1.37
N LEU A 151 -17.14 0.64 -0.35
CA LEU A 151 -17.44 0.87 1.06
C LEU A 151 -16.56 2.01 1.62
N GLY A 152 -16.99 2.66 2.71
CA GLY A 152 -16.21 3.73 3.36
C GLY A 152 -15.00 3.26 4.19
N GLN A 153 -14.66 1.97 4.10
CA GLN A 153 -13.61 1.32 4.87
C GLN A 153 -12.34 1.18 4.03
N GLN A 154 -11.18 1.53 4.60
CA GLN A 154 -9.88 1.28 3.97
C GLN A 154 -9.61 -0.22 3.88
N ARG A 155 -8.95 -0.64 2.79
CA ARG A 155 -8.51 -2.03 2.65
C ARG A 155 -7.51 -2.39 3.74
N LEU A 156 -7.43 -3.69 4.00
CA LEU A 156 -6.65 -4.23 5.12
C LEU A 156 -5.24 -4.68 4.68
N ARG A 157 -5.00 -4.81 3.37
CA ARG A 157 -3.73 -5.28 2.81
C ARG A 157 -3.40 -4.58 1.49
N SER A 158 -2.11 -4.34 1.26
CA SER A 158 -1.56 -3.79 0.01
C SER A 158 -0.43 -4.64 -0.59
N TYR A 159 0.08 -5.62 0.15
CA TYR A 159 1.21 -6.45 -0.26
C TYR A 159 0.78 -7.85 -0.69
N ASN A 160 1.43 -8.40 -1.70
CA ASN A 160 1.39 -9.81 -2.06
C ASN A 160 2.75 -10.46 -1.85
N MET A 161 2.76 -11.78 -1.69
CA MET A 161 3.98 -12.57 -1.71
C MET A 161 4.25 -13.09 -3.13
N SER A 162 5.49 -13.00 -3.57
CA SER A 162 5.96 -13.48 -4.87
C SER A 162 5.60 -14.95 -5.10
N GLN A 163 5.19 -15.28 -6.32
CA GLN A 163 4.96 -16.65 -6.78
C GLN A 163 6.17 -17.58 -6.56
N SER A 164 7.37 -17.00 -6.40
CA SER A 164 8.62 -17.74 -6.20
C SER A 164 8.73 -18.42 -4.83
N ILE A 165 7.83 -18.08 -3.91
CA ILE A 165 7.84 -18.54 -2.53
C ILE A 165 6.59 -19.37 -2.30
N ASN A 166 6.73 -20.69 -2.12
CA ASN A 166 5.64 -21.54 -1.66
C ASN A 166 6.18 -22.87 -1.13
N GLY A 167 6.10 -23.12 0.17
CA GLY A 167 6.60 -24.37 0.77
C GLY A 167 5.68 -25.58 0.65
N TYR A 168 4.47 -25.38 0.14
CA TYR A 168 3.39 -26.36 0.19
C TYR A 168 3.05 -26.89 -1.21
N PRO A 169 2.29 -28.01 -1.31
CA PRO A 169 1.84 -28.52 -2.59
C PRO A 169 0.98 -27.49 -3.31
N ASP A 170 1.23 -27.34 -4.60
CA ASP A 170 0.43 -26.49 -5.47
C ASP A 170 -0.92 -27.17 -5.67
N TYR A 171 -2.01 -26.51 -5.28
CA TYR A 171 -3.37 -27.09 -5.35
C TYR A 171 -3.89 -27.22 -6.79
N ASP A 172 -3.27 -26.52 -7.74
CA ASP A 172 -3.56 -26.60 -9.17
C ASP A 172 -2.29 -27.07 -9.92
N PRO A 173 -2.29 -28.30 -10.48
CA PRO A 173 -1.16 -28.85 -11.23
C PRO A 173 -0.80 -28.08 -12.51
N LEU A 174 -1.75 -27.37 -13.12
CA LEU A 174 -1.50 -26.54 -14.30
C LEU A 174 -0.78 -25.25 -13.88
N MET A 175 -1.27 -24.60 -12.83
CA MET A 175 -0.62 -23.40 -12.30
C MET A 175 0.76 -23.72 -11.73
N ALA A 176 0.95 -24.87 -11.09
CA ALA A 176 2.26 -25.34 -10.60
C ALA A 176 3.36 -25.37 -11.68
N GLN A 177 2.99 -25.56 -12.95
CA GLN A 177 3.92 -25.54 -14.08
C GLN A 177 4.27 -24.12 -14.53
N GLN A 178 3.38 -23.15 -14.27
CA GLN A 178 3.50 -21.76 -14.70
C GLN A 178 4.03 -20.84 -13.58
N THR A 179 3.78 -21.17 -12.30
CA THR A 179 4.24 -20.46 -11.11
C THR A 179 5.33 -21.24 -10.38
N LEU A 180 6.58 -21.07 -10.82
CA LEU A 180 7.72 -21.76 -10.23
C LEU A 180 8.01 -21.22 -8.82
N SER A 181 8.04 -22.12 -7.83
CA SER A 181 8.26 -21.77 -6.42
C SER A 181 9.35 -22.61 -5.76
N TYR A 182 10.19 -21.99 -4.93
CA TYR A 182 11.10 -22.68 -4.02
C TYR A 182 10.32 -23.25 -2.84
N LYS A 183 10.55 -24.54 -2.55
CA LYS A 183 9.92 -25.21 -1.41
C LYS A 183 10.68 -24.96 -0.10
N LYS A 184 12.01 -24.80 -0.18
CA LYS A 184 12.86 -24.46 0.97
C LYS A 184 13.67 -23.20 0.76
N TYR A 185 14.06 -22.55 1.86
CA TYR A 185 14.91 -21.37 1.83
C TYR A 185 16.32 -21.68 1.32
N THR A 186 16.92 -22.79 1.76
CA THR A 186 18.24 -23.22 1.27
C THR A 186 18.25 -23.73 -0.17
N ASP A 187 17.09 -23.88 -0.81
CA ASP A 187 17.00 -24.21 -2.24
C ASP A 187 17.19 -23.00 -3.16
N ILE A 188 17.17 -21.77 -2.62
CA ILE A 188 17.39 -20.55 -3.40
C ILE A 188 18.80 -20.54 -3.96
N LYS A 189 18.90 -20.52 -5.30
CA LYS A 189 20.18 -20.53 -6.02
C LYS A 189 20.25 -19.45 -7.08
N ASP A 190 19.18 -19.30 -7.87
CA ASP A 190 19.12 -18.36 -8.98
C ASP A 190 17.69 -17.80 -9.16
N PRO A 191 17.45 -16.52 -8.84
CA PRO A 191 18.43 -15.53 -8.39
C PRO A 191 18.98 -15.83 -6.97
N PRO A 192 20.13 -15.23 -6.56
CA PRO A 192 20.61 -15.32 -5.18
C PRO A 192 19.57 -14.74 -4.21
N THR A 193 19.68 -14.99 -2.90
CA THR A 193 18.70 -14.52 -1.91
C THR A 193 18.50 -12.99 -1.92
N SER A 194 19.54 -12.21 -2.20
CA SER A 194 19.46 -10.76 -2.38
C SER A 194 18.81 -10.32 -3.70
N GLY A 195 18.57 -11.26 -4.63
CA GLY A 195 17.93 -11.02 -5.91
C GLY A 195 16.56 -11.68 -6.02
N LEU A 196 16.10 -12.44 -5.02
CA LEU A 196 14.79 -13.09 -5.02
C LEU A 196 13.79 -12.25 -4.24
N MET A 197 12.80 -11.70 -4.93
CA MET A 197 11.71 -10.95 -4.33
C MET A 197 10.80 -11.85 -3.49
N VAL A 198 10.42 -11.38 -2.30
CA VAL A 198 9.50 -12.06 -1.39
C VAL A 198 8.17 -11.32 -1.29
N PHE A 199 8.14 -10.07 -0.84
CA PHE A 199 6.92 -9.26 -0.78
C PHE A 199 7.00 -8.06 -1.71
N ILE A 200 5.85 -7.64 -2.25
CA ILE A 200 5.75 -6.47 -3.11
C ILE A 200 4.43 -5.73 -2.90
N ASP A 201 4.47 -4.40 -2.93
CA ASP A 201 3.27 -3.54 -2.96
C ASP A 201 2.59 -3.62 -4.32
N VAL A 202 1.30 -3.99 -4.33
CA VAL A 202 0.54 -4.27 -5.56
C VAL A 202 -0.40 -3.12 -5.88
N HIS A 203 -0.64 -2.91 -7.17
CA HIS A 203 -1.55 -1.87 -7.65
C HIS A 203 -2.96 -2.08 -7.09
N GLU A 204 -3.58 -1.00 -6.60
CA GLU A 204 -4.90 -1.06 -5.96
C GLU A 204 -6.02 -1.64 -6.82
N ASP A 205 -5.93 -1.49 -8.14
CA ASP A 205 -6.96 -2.02 -9.05
C ASP A 205 -6.68 -3.45 -9.53
N GLU A 206 -5.51 -4.02 -9.25
CA GLU A 206 -5.14 -5.41 -9.60
C GLU A 206 -5.07 -6.34 -8.39
N ILE A 207 -4.80 -5.81 -7.19
CA ILE A 207 -4.67 -6.66 -6.01
C ILE A 207 -6.00 -7.35 -5.66
N VAL A 208 -6.03 -8.68 -5.80
CA VAL A 208 -7.19 -9.52 -5.45
C VAL A 208 -6.82 -10.52 -4.38
N ASP A 209 -6.02 -11.52 -4.72
CA ASP A 209 -5.57 -12.57 -3.82
C ASP A 209 -4.23 -12.19 -3.16
N THR A 210 -3.52 -13.17 -2.60
CA THR A 210 -2.31 -12.97 -1.81
C THR A 210 -1.00 -13.22 -2.57
N LEU A 211 -1.07 -13.56 -3.86
CA LEU A 211 0.08 -13.95 -4.67
C LEU A 211 0.40 -12.86 -5.69
N PHE A 212 1.68 -12.53 -5.85
CA PHE A 212 2.15 -11.69 -6.95
C PHE A 212 2.81 -12.57 -7.99
N GLY A 213 2.17 -12.66 -9.14
CA GLY A 213 2.57 -13.44 -10.28
C GLY A 213 3.10 -12.58 -11.42
N ILE A 214 4.06 -13.15 -12.14
CA ILE A 214 4.55 -12.63 -13.41
C ILE A 214 4.99 -13.82 -14.26
N PRO A 215 4.71 -13.81 -15.58
CA PRO A 215 5.19 -14.86 -16.48
C PRO A 215 6.69 -15.09 -16.32
N ILE A 216 7.09 -16.36 -16.33
CA ILE A 216 8.49 -16.73 -16.45
C ILE A 216 8.99 -16.46 -17.87
N GLN A 217 10.30 -16.26 -18.04
CA GLN A 217 10.89 -15.87 -19.33
C GLN A 217 10.63 -16.88 -20.45
N SER A 218 10.53 -18.16 -20.10
CA SER A 218 10.25 -19.25 -21.03
C SER A 218 8.77 -19.39 -21.38
N ASP A 219 7.87 -18.63 -20.76
CA ASP A 219 6.44 -18.62 -21.10
C ASP A 219 6.24 -17.97 -22.47
N THR A 220 5.70 -18.74 -23.41
CA THR A 220 5.42 -18.28 -24.78
C THR A 220 4.01 -17.71 -24.97
N TRP A 221 3.08 -17.99 -24.06
CA TRP A 221 1.69 -17.55 -24.16
C TRP A 221 1.49 -16.17 -23.55
N PHE A 222 2.12 -15.92 -22.40
CA PHE A 222 1.99 -14.67 -21.65
C PHE A 222 3.25 -13.80 -21.72
N HIS A 223 4.12 -14.05 -22.70
CA HIS A 223 5.35 -13.28 -22.88
C HIS A 223 5.07 -11.77 -22.95
N ASN A 224 5.79 -10.98 -22.14
CA ASN A 224 5.58 -9.53 -22.03
C ASN A 224 4.14 -9.16 -21.61
N MET A 225 3.58 -9.87 -20.64
CA MET A 225 2.31 -9.52 -20.01
C MET A 225 2.47 -9.44 -18.50
N TRP A 226 1.81 -8.46 -17.88
CA TRP A 226 1.61 -8.44 -16.44
C TRP A 226 0.46 -9.38 -16.08
N TRP A 227 0.71 -10.36 -15.21
CA TRP A 227 -0.37 -11.04 -14.49
C TRP A 227 -0.83 -10.14 -13.35
N ASP A 228 0.10 -9.72 -12.50
CA ASP A 228 -0.12 -8.69 -11.50
C ASP A 228 0.70 -7.43 -11.80
N LEU A 229 0.08 -6.26 -11.60
CA LEU A 229 0.74 -4.98 -11.79
C LEU A 229 1.27 -4.47 -10.43
N PRO A 230 2.56 -4.09 -10.32
CA PRO A 230 3.06 -3.53 -9.07
C PRO A 230 2.52 -2.12 -8.85
N ALA A 231 2.48 -1.70 -7.58
CA ALA A 231 1.95 -0.40 -7.19
C ALA A 231 2.63 0.78 -7.91
N ASN A 232 1.88 1.86 -8.15
CA ASN A 232 2.40 3.13 -8.65
C ASN A 232 2.52 4.21 -7.57
N ARG A 233 2.64 3.80 -6.31
CA ARG A 233 2.65 4.67 -5.13
C ARG A 233 4.02 5.33 -4.95
N HIS A 234 4.28 5.94 -3.80
CA HIS A 234 5.62 6.42 -3.42
C HIS A 234 6.30 7.29 -4.49
N ASN A 235 5.54 8.21 -5.10
CA ASN A 235 5.98 9.02 -6.24
C ASN A 235 6.38 8.14 -7.44
N GLN A 236 5.44 7.41 -8.06
CA GLN A 236 5.64 6.53 -9.23
C GLN A 236 6.70 5.45 -8.98
N GLY A 237 6.47 4.66 -7.94
CA GLY A 237 7.34 3.58 -7.50
C GLY A 237 6.61 2.57 -6.64
N CYS A 238 7.38 1.62 -6.11
CA CYS A 238 6.89 0.51 -5.32
C CYS A 238 7.98 0.12 -4.31
N ASN A 239 7.56 -0.40 -3.16
CA ASN A 239 8.46 -1.01 -2.20
C ASN A 239 8.30 -2.52 -2.26
N LEU A 240 9.42 -3.22 -2.15
CA LEU A 240 9.50 -4.67 -2.21
C LEU A 240 10.65 -5.17 -1.33
N SER A 241 10.55 -6.42 -0.89
CA SER A 241 11.54 -7.08 -0.06
C SER A 241 12.16 -8.28 -0.78
N PHE A 242 13.32 -8.69 -0.28
CA PHE A 242 14.13 -9.77 -0.85
C PHE A 242 14.40 -10.84 0.19
N ALA A 243 14.72 -12.05 -0.28
CA ALA A 243 14.84 -13.24 0.56
C ALA A 243 16.03 -13.19 1.55
N ASP A 244 16.99 -12.28 1.43
CA ASP A 244 17.98 -12.03 2.48
C ASP A 244 17.47 -11.07 3.58
N GLY A 245 16.23 -10.63 3.46
CA GLY A 245 15.51 -9.75 4.37
C GLY A 245 15.66 -8.26 4.09
N HIS A 246 16.43 -7.81 3.08
CA HIS A 246 16.49 -6.37 2.77
C HIS A 246 15.23 -5.89 2.02
N VAL A 247 15.04 -4.57 2.00
CA VAL A 247 13.88 -3.92 1.37
C VAL A 247 14.38 -2.77 0.52
N GLU A 248 13.82 -2.61 -0.67
CA GLU A 248 14.17 -1.54 -1.60
C GLU A 248 12.94 -0.72 -1.99
N HIS A 249 13.18 0.54 -2.35
CA HIS A 249 12.23 1.37 -3.08
C HIS A 249 12.65 1.41 -4.55
N TRP A 250 11.76 0.98 -5.43
CA TRP A 250 11.96 1.05 -6.87
C TRP A 250 11.15 2.19 -7.47
N LYS A 251 11.82 3.09 -8.17
CA LYS A 251 11.19 4.11 -9.01
C LYS A 251 10.94 3.53 -10.41
N TRP A 252 9.71 3.63 -10.91
CA TRP A 252 9.36 3.18 -12.24
C TRP A 252 9.77 4.20 -13.30
N ARG A 253 10.10 3.72 -14.50
CA ARG A 253 10.34 4.59 -15.66
C ARG A 253 9.06 5.25 -16.13
N VAL A 254 7.98 4.48 -16.17
CA VAL A 254 6.64 4.94 -16.56
C VAL A 254 5.62 4.63 -15.47
N PRO A 255 4.56 5.44 -15.32
CA PRO A 255 3.45 5.13 -14.43
C PRO A 255 2.89 3.72 -14.68
N LYS A 256 2.66 2.97 -13.61
CA LYS A 256 1.89 1.73 -13.66
C LYS A 256 0.41 2.09 -13.69
N THR A 257 -0.25 1.75 -14.79
CA THR A 257 -1.67 2.03 -15.02
C THR A 257 -2.37 0.77 -15.46
N VAL A 258 -3.51 0.49 -14.84
CA VAL A 258 -4.40 -0.60 -15.24
C VAL A 258 -5.21 -0.16 -16.46
N THR A 259 -5.13 -0.96 -17.51
CA THR A 259 -5.80 -0.73 -18.81
C THR A 259 -6.73 -1.88 -19.21
N VAL A 260 -6.58 -3.02 -18.55
CA VAL A 260 -7.43 -4.21 -18.71
C VAL A 260 -8.16 -4.43 -17.40
N THR A 261 -9.44 -4.80 -17.45
CA THR A 261 -10.26 -5.05 -16.26
C THR A 261 -10.62 -6.52 -16.15
N GLY A 262 -10.86 -7.00 -14.93
CA GLY A 262 -11.35 -8.35 -14.67
C GLY A 262 -10.26 -9.40 -14.52
N ASN A 263 -9.11 -9.03 -13.93
CA ASN A 263 -8.00 -9.92 -13.61
C ASN A 263 -7.41 -10.65 -14.84
N ALA A 264 -7.47 -9.99 -16.00
CA ALA A 264 -6.89 -10.50 -17.23
C ALA A 264 -5.49 -9.93 -17.42
N ALA A 265 -4.58 -10.76 -17.93
CA ALA A 265 -3.21 -10.36 -18.15
C ALA A 265 -3.11 -9.13 -19.06
N GLN A 266 -2.35 -8.12 -18.62
CA GLN A 266 -2.19 -6.86 -19.34
C GLN A 266 -0.91 -6.89 -20.21
N PRO A 267 -1.01 -6.60 -21.53
CA PRO A 267 0.19 -6.44 -22.37
C PRO A 267 1.11 -5.33 -21.87
N VAL A 268 2.42 -5.60 -21.84
CA VAL A 268 3.44 -4.63 -21.43
C VAL A 268 3.69 -3.63 -22.56
N ALA A 269 3.49 -2.34 -22.27
CA ALA A 269 3.79 -1.29 -23.24
C ALA A 269 5.31 -1.19 -23.51
N ALA A 270 5.71 -0.73 -24.69
CA ALA A 270 7.13 -0.66 -25.08
C ALA A 270 8.00 0.16 -24.10
N GLY A 271 7.48 1.28 -23.57
CA GLY A 271 8.17 2.10 -22.57
C GLY A 271 8.23 1.47 -21.17
N GLU A 272 7.39 0.49 -20.90
CA GLU A 272 7.30 -0.23 -19.63
C GLU A 272 8.21 -1.46 -19.57
N LEU A 273 8.62 -1.99 -20.72
CA LEU A 273 9.41 -3.21 -20.83
C LEU A 273 10.65 -3.25 -19.91
N PRO A 274 11.42 -2.16 -19.69
CA PRO A 274 12.54 -2.20 -18.77
C PRO A 274 12.12 -2.40 -17.30
N ASP A 275 10.97 -1.84 -16.88
CA ASP A 275 10.45 -2.07 -15.53
C ASP A 275 9.94 -3.51 -15.40
N TYR A 276 9.26 -4.03 -16.43
CA TYR A 276 8.81 -5.42 -16.51
C TYR A 276 9.96 -6.41 -16.36
N ARG A 277 11.00 -6.28 -17.19
CA ARG A 277 12.19 -7.15 -17.14
C ARG A 277 12.92 -7.06 -15.81
N ARG A 278 12.88 -5.91 -15.14
CA ARG A 278 13.45 -5.76 -13.79
C ARG A 278 12.68 -6.59 -12.76
N VAL A 279 11.34 -6.55 -12.78
CA VAL A 279 10.51 -7.38 -11.89
C VAL A 279 10.65 -8.87 -12.24
N GLU A 280 10.64 -9.22 -13.52
CA GLU A 280 10.86 -10.58 -14.01
C GLU A 280 12.23 -11.15 -13.58
N SER A 281 13.27 -10.31 -13.50
CA SER A 281 14.62 -10.73 -13.08
C SER A 281 14.74 -11.11 -11.60
N VAL A 282 13.77 -10.73 -10.77
CA VAL A 282 13.79 -10.99 -9.31
C VAL A 282 12.82 -12.07 -8.88
N VAL A 283 12.25 -12.82 -9.82
CA VAL A 283 11.46 -14.01 -9.55
C VAL A 283 12.20 -15.27 -10.04
N ARG A 284 11.84 -16.42 -9.48
CA ARG A 284 12.37 -17.72 -9.91
C ARG A 284 12.01 -17.97 -11.37
N GLN A 285 13.01 -18.33 -12.15
CA GLN A 285 12.88 -18.71 -13.55
C GLN A 285 12.98 -20.23 -13.73
N ALA A 286 12.59 -20.73 -14.90
CA ALA A 286 12.87 -22.11 -15.29
C ALA A 286 14.38 -22.31 -15.42
N ALA A 287 14.88 -23.49 -15.04
CA ALA A 287 16.26 -23.85 -15.33
C ALA A 287 16.47 -23.85 -16.85
N GLN A 288 17.50 -23.15 -17.31
CA GLN A 288 17.91 -23.12 -18.72
C GLN A 288 18.57 -24.44 -19.14
#